data_AF-A0A813LUZ4-F1
#
_entry.id   AF-A0A813LUZ4-F1
#
_cell.length_a   1.000
_cell.length_b   1.000
_cell.length_c   1.000
_cell.angle_alpha   90.00
_cell.angle_beta   90.00
_cell.angle_gamma   90.00
#
_symmetry.space_group_name_H-M   'P 1'
#
loop_
_entity.id
_entity.type
_entity.pdbx_description
1 polymer ?
#
loop_
_entity_poly.entity_id
_entity_poly.type
_entity_poly.pdbx_seq_one_letter_code
_entity_poly.pdbx_strand_id
1 'polypeptide(L)'
;MAAGSSPAAEEIDASQNQLGWRGCKTLVDLCLKCKDLRVVKLFKNELTDKAVPALCKLAEECPGLEQLHLSYNRLSGDGASQIIAAAARGRAG
;
A
#
# COMPACT_ATOMS: atom_id res chain seq x y z
N MET A 1 1.29 4.04 -29.99
CA MET A 1 1.00 3.56 -28.64
C MET A 1 2.13 4.03 -27.74
N ALA A 2 1.91 5.07 -26.93
CA ALA A 2 2.95 5.54 -26.02
C ALA A 2 3.15 4.46 -24.95
N ALA A 3 4.33 3.85 -24.89
CA ALA A 3 4.76 3.12 -23.72
C ALA A 3 4.82 4.16 -22.59
N GLY A 4 3.73 4.27 -21.83
CA GLY A 4 3.70 5.08 -20.63
C GLY A 4 4.80 4.56 -19.73
N SER A 5 5.86 5.35 -19.55
CA SER A 5 6.95 5.03 -18.64
C SER A 5 6.33 4.75 -17.27
N SER A 6 6.31 3.47 -16.87
CA SER A 6 6.01 3.12 -15.49
C SER A 6 7.07 3.80 -14.61
N PRO A 7 6.70 4.47 -13.52
CA PRO A 7 7.68 5.02 -12.61
C PRO A 7 8.59 3.89 -12.12
N ALA A 8 9.90 4.01 -12.35
CA ALA A 8 10.91 3.08 -11.84
C ALA A 8 11.21 3.44 -10.38
N ALA A 9 10.23 3.23 -9.51
CA ALA A 9 10.36 3.47 -8.08
C ALA A 9 10.37 2.13 -7.36
N GLU A 10 11.52 1.79 -6.75
CA GLU A 10 11.64 0.64 -5.85
C GLU A 10 11.07 0.93 -4.45
N GLU A 11 11.08 2.20 -4.06
CA GLU A 11 10.57 2.67 -2.77
C GLU A 11 9.67 3.90 -2.95
N ILE A 12 8.53 3.91 -2.26
CA ILE A 12 7.68 5.08 -2.10
C ILE A 12 7.53 5.36 -0.60
N ASP A 13 8.02 6.52 -0.17
CA ASP A 13 7.83 7.02 1.18
C ASP A 13 6.87 8.21 1.19
N ALA A 14 5.72 8.04 1.85
CA ALA A 14 4.75 9.10 2.11
C ALA A 14 4.45 9.22 3.61
N SER A 15 5.39 8.84 4.46
CA SER A 15 5.25 8.85 5.90
C SER A 15 5.14 10.26 6.49
N GLN A 16 4.57 10.35 7.69
CA GLN A 16 4.40 11.61 8.43
C GLN A 16 3.54 12.67 7.71
N ASN A 17 2.54 12.24 6.97
CA ASN A 17 1.56 13.13 6.34
C ASN A 17 0.18 12.98 6.98
N GLN A 18 -0.84 13.57 6.34
CA GLN A 18 -2.25 13.45 6.74
C GLN A 18 -3.06 12.87 5.58
N LEU A 19 -2.56 11.81 4.95
CA LEU A 19 -3.19 11.22 3.77
C LEU A 19 -4.64 10.81 4.03
N GLY A 20 -4.89 10.24 5.22
CA GLY A 20 -6.15 9.57 5.51
C GLY A 20 -6.48 8.49 4.47
N TRP A 21 -7.71 7.97 4.51
CA TRP A 21 -8.12 6.89 3.62
C TRP A 21 -8.19 7.29 2.13
N ARG A 22 -8.50 8.57 1.84
CA ARG A 22 -8.57 9.07 0.46
C ARG A 22 -7.18 9.18 -0.16
N GLY A 23 -6.23 9.79 0.55
CA GLY A 23 -4.84 9.89 0.09
C GLY A 23 -4.20 8.51 -0.04
N CYS A 24 -4.48 7.59 0.89
CA CYS A 24 -4.04 6.20 0.79
C CYS A 24 -4.54 5.53 -0.50
N LYS A 25 -5.81 5.71 -0.86
CA LYS A 25 -6.36 5.15 -2.10
C LYS A 25 -5.62 5.67 -3.33
N THR A 26 -5.44 6.99 -3.43
CA THR A 26 -4.70 7.61 -4.54
C THR A 26 -3.26 7.14 -4.62
N LEU A 27 -2.59 6.98 -3.47
CA LEU A 27 -1.22 6.46 -3.41
C LEU A 27 -1.15 5.00 -3.85
N VAL A 28 -2.11 4.15 -3.47
CA VAL A 28 -2.18 2.76 -3.93
C VAL A 28 -2.35 2.70 -5.44
N ASP A 29 -3.23 3.53 -6.03
CA ASP A 29 -3.42 3.59 -7.48
C ASP A 29 -2.15 4.02 -8.23
N LEU A 30 -1.25 4.79 -7.58
CA LEU A 30 0.08 5.10 -8.11
C LEU A 30 1.02 3.90 -7.95
N CYS A 31 1.07 3.30 -6.76
CA CYS A 31 1.96 2.17 -6.44
C CYS A 31 1.76 0.99 -7.42
N LEU A 32 0.50 0.68 -7.76
CA LEU A 32 0.17 -0.40 -8.69
C LEU A 32 0.67 -0.16 -10.13
N LYS A 33 1.14 1.04 -10.47
CA LYS A 33 1.76 1.35 -11.77
C LYS A 33 3.28 1.20 -11.76
N CYS A 34 3.88 1.09 -10.58
CA CYS A 34 5.32 0.91 -10.37
C CYS A 34 5.64 -0.59 -10.36
N LYS A 35 6.25 -1.09 -11.44
CA LYS A 35 6.51 -2.54 -11.61
C LYS A 35 7.61 -3.08 -10.71
N ASP A 36 8.56 -2.21 -10.35
CA ASP A 36 9.74 -2.57 -9.57
C ASP A 36 9.58 -2.21 -8.08
N LEU A 37 8.36 -1.86 -7.64
CA LEU A 37 8.10 -1.41 -6.28
C LEU A 37 8.26 -2.55 -5.26
N ARG A 38 9.11 -2.31 -4.26
CA ARG A 38 9.44 -3.27 -3.18
C ARG A 38 9.06 -2.74 -1.81
N VAL A 39 9.10 -1.43 -1.61
CA VAL A 39 8.90 -0.82 -0.29
C VAL A 39 7.88 0.31 -0.36
N VAL A 40 6.87 0.26 0.51
CA VAL A 40 5.90 1.35 0.70
C VAL A 40 5.87 1.75 2.17
N LYS A 41 6.16 3.02 2.44
CA LYS A 41 6.17 3.58 3.79
C LYS A 41 5.02 4.57 3.98
N LEU A 42 4.13 4.24 4.91
CA LEU A 42 2.93 4.99 5.24
C LEU A 42 2.80 5.25 6.74
N PHE A 43 3.91 5.23 7.48
CA PHE A 43 3.84 5.42 8.94
C PHE A 43 3.33 6.83 9.27
N LYS A 44 2.52 6.96 10.33
CA LYS A 44 1.98 8.25 10.80
C LYS A 44 1.21 9.03 9.70
N ASN A 45 0.10 8.46 9.24
CA ASN A 45 -0.75 9.03 8.17
C ASN A 45 -2.25 9.12 8.49
N GLU A 46 -2.62 8.88 9.76
CA GLU A 46 -4.03 8.85 10.21
C GLU A 46 -4.91 7.85 9.45
N LEU A 47 -4.32 6.76 8.94
CA LEU A 47 -5.07 5.72 8.25
C LEU A 47 -5.96 4.99 9.25
N THR A 48 -7.26 4.96 8.97
CA THR A 48 -8.26 4.17 9.70
C THR A 48 -8.65 2.95 8.88
N ASP A 49 -9.53 2.10 9.40
CA ASP A 49 -10.02 0.92 8.69
C ASP A 49 -10.70 1.23 7.35
N LYS A 50 -11.09 2.49 7.10
CA LYS A 50 -11.54 2.95 5.78
C LYS A 50 -10.46 2.81 4.69
N ALA A 51 -9.18 2.74 5.05
CA ALA A 51 -8.06 2.54 4.14
C ALA A 51 -7.76 1.05 3.88
N VAL A 52 -8.27 0.13 4.72
CA VAL A 52 -7.97 -1.31 4.64
C VAL A 52 -8.23 -1.89 3.25
N PRO A 53 -9.36 -1.60 2.56
CA PRO A 53 -9.58 -2.12 1.21
C PRO A 53 -8.48 -1.74 0.23
N ALA A 54 -7.94 -0.52 0.31
CA ALA A 54 -6.84 -0.08 -0.54
C ALA A 54 -5.51 -0.76 -0.17
N LEU A 55 -5.25 -0.94 1.13
CA LEU A 55 -4.05 -1.63 1.61
C LEU A 55 -4.06 -3.13 1.25
N CYS A 56 -5.22 -3.80 1.36
CA CYS A 56 -5.40 -5.18 0.90
C CYS A 56 -5.14 -5.30 -0.59
N LYS A 57 -5.72 -4.38 -1.39
CA LYS A 57 -5.48 -4.34 -2.83
C LYS A 57 -4.00 -4.20 -3.17
N LEU A 58 -3.30 -3.29 -2.50
CA LEU A 58 -1.85 -3.12 -2.67
C LEU A 58 -1.09 -4.41 -2.35
N ALA A 59 -1.44 -5.10 -1.26
CA ALA A 59 -0.78 -6.34 -0.84
C ALA A 59 -1.05 -7.53 -1.78
N GLU A 60 -2.20 -7.54 -2.47
CA GLU A 60 -2.59 -8.60 -3.41
C GLU A 60 -2.07 -8.38 -4.82
N GLU A 61 -2.09 -7.13 -5.30
CA GLU A 61 -1.81 -6.79 -6.70
C GLU A 61 -0.38 -6.27 -6.94
N CYS A 62 0.43 -6.11 -5.88
CA CYS A 62 1.84 -5.71 -5.98
C CYS A 62 2.75 -6.88 -5.58
N PRO A 63 3.03 -7.83 -6.49
CA PRO A 63 3.77 -9.07 -6.15
C PRO A 63 5.23 -8.82 -5.74
N GLY A 64 5.81 -7.71 -6.18
CA GLY A 64 7.17 -7.29 -5.80
C GLY A 64 7.27 -6.68 -4.40
N LEU A 65 6.14 -6.41 -3.73
CA LEU A 65 6.12 -5.70 -2.45
C LEU A 65 6.69 -6.56 -1.32
N GLU A 66 7.83 -6.12 -0.79
CA GLU A 66 8.54 -6.78 0.30
C GLU A 66 8.20 -6.18 1.66
N GLN A 67 7.98 -4.86 1.71
CA GLN A 67 7.77 -4.13 2.95
C GLN A 67 6.62 -3.12 2.83
N LEU A 68 5.68 -3.18 3.78
CA LEU A 68 4.60 -2.22 3.95
C LEU A 68 4.60 -1.68 5.39
N HIS A 69 5.01 -0.43 5.56
CA HIS A 69 5.13 0.18 6.90
C HIS A 69 3.86 0.95 7.25
N LEU A 70 3.10 0.46 8.24
CA LEU A 70 1.81 1.02 8.66
C LEU A 70 1.78 1.52 10.11
N SER A 71 2.92 1.57 10.79
CA SER A 71 3.04 2.00 12.19
C SER A 71 2.50 3.42 12.42
N TYR A 72 2.08 3.73 13.64
CA TYR A 72 1.54 5.05 14.00
C TYR A 72 0.31 5.50 13.17
N ASN A 73 -0.49 4.54 12.69
CA ASN A 73 -1.82 4.80 12.13
C ASN A 73 -2.92 4.42 13.13
N ARG A 74 -4.19 4.47 12.71
CA ARG A 74 -5.39 4.21 13.51
C ARG A 74 -6.15 2.98 12.98
N LEU A 75 -5.41 1.97 12.54
CA LEU A 75 -5.95 0.68 12.09
C LEU A 75 -6.35 -0.16 13.31
N SER A 76 -7.50 -0.82 13.26
CA SER A 76 -7.91 -1.77 14.28
C SER A 76 -7.19 -3.12 14.11
N GLY A 77 -7.33 -4.00 15.12
CA GLY A 77 -6.85 -5.38 15.02
C GLY A 77 -7.54 -6.18 13.91
N ASP A 78 -8.81 -5.91 13.64
CA ASP A 78 -9.55 -6.52 12.54
C ASP A 78 -9.01 -6.05 11.18
N GLY A 79 -8.83 -4.72 11.04
CA GLY A 79 -8.21 -4.14 9.85
C GLY A 79 -6.82 -4.69 9.57
N ALA A 80 -5.99 -4.86 10.60
CA ALA A 80 -4.68 -5.49 10.48
C ALA A 80 -4.78 -6.96 10.04
N SER A 81 -5.73 -7.72 10.59
CA SER A 81 -5.94 -9.14 10.25
C SER A 81 -6.35 -9.30 8.77
N GLN A 82 -7.18 -8.41 8.25
CA GLN A 82 -7.55 -8.38 6.84
C GLN A 82 -6.35 -8.11 5.92
N ILE A 83 -5.48 -7.16 6.29
CA ILE A 83 -4.26 -6.84 5.52
C ILE A 83 -3.30 -8.04 5.50
N ILE A 84 -3.13 -8.72 6.64
CA ILE A 84 -2.30 -9.93 6.74
C ILE A 84 -2.86 -11.05 5.84
N ALA A 85 -4.18 -11.27 5.88
CA ALA A 85 -4.83 -12.26 5.02
C ALA A 85 -4.65 -11.92 3.53
N ALA A 86 -4.79 -10.66 3.15
CA ALA A 86 -4.55 -10.19 1.78
C ALA A 86 -3.11 -10.41 1.34
N ALA A 87 -2.13 -10.08 2.18
CA ALA A 87 -0.71 -10.32 1.91
C ALA A 87 -0.40 -11.81 1.73
N ALA A 88 -1.06 -12.70 2.49
CA ALA A 88 -0.90 -14.15 2.32
C ALA A 88 -1.47 -14.62 0.97
N ARG A 89 -2.61 -14.08 0.53
CA ARG A 89 -3.20 -14.37 -0.79
C ARG A 89 -2.31 -13.91 -1.94
N GLY A 90 -1.75 -12.70 -1.85
CA GLY A 90 -0.86 -12.14 -2.87
C GLY A 90 0.45 -12.92 -3.07
N ARG A 91 0.85 -13.73 -2.08
CA ARG A 91 2.06 -14.58 -2.15
C ARG A 91 1.79 -16.05 -2.49
N ALA A 92 0.52 -16.44 -2.60
CA ALA A 92 0.12 -17.82 -2.87
C ALA A 92 0.01 -18.15 -4.38
N GLY A 93 0.25 -17.18 -5.27
CA GLY A 93 0.32 -17.35 -6.72
C GLY A 93 1.69 -16.99 -7.26
#